data_AF-A0A1L5P6U6-F1
#
_entry.id   AF-A0A1L5P6U6-F1
#
_cell.length_a   1.000
_cell.length_b   1.000
_cell.length_c   1.000
_cell.angle_alpha   90.00
_cell.angle_beta   90.00
_cell.angle_gamma   90.00
#
_symmetry.space_group_name_H-M   'P 1'
#
loop_
_entity.id
_entity.type
_entity.pdbx_description
1 polymer ?
#
loop_
_entity_poly.entity_id
_entity_poly.type
_entity_poly.pdbx_seq_one_letter_code
_entity_poly.pdbx_strand_id
1 'polypeptide(L)'
;MYDWFPDKEIIFAPTRLWPIEFDVNWKWRILSDRRAEVMSWQYKGLPQLKSFCARKRIPFHYVEDGFIRSVSLGALETPPMSLAFDRQDMYFNANGPTDLETILSVYDFDGDGDLQLRAKALIERLLSTGLSKYNSGANVSVEELYGPKTGKRVLVIGQVERDASIAYGSREKYNNNDLVRLAYRENPGAQIIYKPHPEVLQGTAEPMSDPNLVRGICTVLEENISLAESFRTIDHVYTITSLSGFEALLRGLKVTTLGCPFYSGWGLTDDRQLTDRRKRKLTVEQLFAGAYILYPKYFDPISKEYIEVERAIELLAEMRAAHVSRSTEASEVSLVDSRASWQGNSRSAIAQRFR
;
A
#
# COMPACT_ATOMS: atom_id res chain seq x y z
N MET A 1 12.31 3.39 -13.28
CA MET A 1 13.07 2.34 -12.57
C MET A 1 14.55 2.31 -12.95
N TYR A 2 14.98 2.69 -14.17
CA TYR A 2 16.42 2.77 -14.47
C TYR A 2 17.17 3.66 -13.47
N ASP A 3 16.57 4.78 -13.07
CA ASP A 3 17.20 5.73 -12.16
C ASP A 3 17.28 5.24 -10.70
N TRP A 4 16.44 4.28 -10.29
CA TRP A 4 16.35 3.79 -8.91
C TRP A 4 17.60 3.04 -8.40
N PHE A 5 18.53 2.73 -9.31
CA PHE A 5 19.75 2.00 -9.04
C PHE A 5 20.93 2.68 -9.73
N PRO A 6 21.41 3.82 -9.19
CA PRO A 6 22.49 4.58 -9.84
C PRO A 6 23.77 3.75 -10.02
N ASP A 7 24.01 2.80 -9.12
CA ASP A 7 25.21 1.95 -9.12
C ASP A 7 25.04 0.61 -9.87
N LYS A 8 23.87 0.36 -10.49
CA LYS A 8 23.59 -0.92 -11.16
C LYS A 8 23.11 -0.73 -12.59
N GLU A 9 23.57 -1.61 -13.48
CA GLU A 9 22.99 -1.78 -14.80
C GLU A 9 21.72 -2.64 -14.69
N ILE A 10 20.59 -2.07 -15.09
CA ILE A 10 19.26 -2.70 -15.00
C ILE A 10 18.88 -3.30 -16.35
N ILE A 11 18.67 -4.62 -16.38
CA ILE A 11 18.21 -5.34 -17.56
C ILE A 11 16.79 -5.83 -17.31
N PHE A 12 15.83 -5.27 -18.05
CA PHE A 12 14.44 -5.67 -17.97
C PHE A 12 14.15 -6.90 -18.82
N ALA A 13 13.49 -7.88 -18.21
CA ALA A 13 12.88 -8.98 -18.94
C ALA A 13 11.56 -8.53 -19.61
N PRO A 14 11.07 -9.26 -20.62
CA PRO A 14 9.73 -9.03 -21.16
C PRO A 14 8.68 -9.10 -20.05
N THR A 15 7.65 -8.25 -20.13
CA THR A 15 6.55 -8.19 -19.15
C THR A 15 5.88 -9.54 -18.93
N ARG A 16 5.82 -10.37 -19.96
CA ARG A 16 5.36 -11.75 -19.91
C ARG A 16 6.51 -12.65 -20.36
N LEU A 17 7.33 -13.06 -19.40
CA LEU A 17 8.44 -13.98 -19.64
C LEU A 17 7.92 -15.42 -19.66
N TRP A 18 8.06 -16.11 -20.80
CA TRP A 18 7.64 -17.50 -20.91
C TRP A 18 8.72 -18.45 -20.37
N PRO A 19 8.37 -19.63 -19.82
CA PRO A 19 9.35 -20.57 -19.28
C PRO A 19 10.47 -20.93 -20.29
N ILE A 20 10.11 -21.16 -21.55
CA ILE A 20 11.07 -21.50 -22.60
C ILE A 20 12.01 -20.33 -22.92
N GLU A 21 11.50 -19.10 -22.96
CA GLU A 21 12.33 -17.90 -23.17
C GLU A 21 13.31 -17.71 -22.01
N PHE A 22 12.88 -18.00 -20.78
CA PHE A 22 13.77 -17.97 -19.63
C PHE A 22 14.90 -18.98 -19.76
N ASP A 23 14.58 -20.24 -20.09
CA ASP A 23 15.59 -21.29 -20.21
C ASP A 23 16.58 -21.04 -21.35
N VAL A 24 16.12 -20.50 -22.48
CA VAL A 24 16.95 -20.24 -23.66
C VAL A 24 17.77 -18.96 -23.51
N ASN A 25 17.15 -17.85 -23.11
CA ASN A 25 17.76 -16.52 -23.21
C ASN A 25 18.25 -15.93 -21.89
N TRP A 26 17.54 -16.19 -20.78
CA TRP A 26 17.79 -15.49 -19.52
C TRP A 26 18.65 -16.28 -18.55
N LYS A 27 18.44 -17.60 -18.47
CA LYS A 27 19.13 -18.49 -17.56
C LYS A 27 20.64 -18.44 -17.75
N TRP A 28 21.12 -18.54 -18.99
CA TRP A 28 22.55 -18.45 -19.29
C TRP A 28 23.13 -17.08 -18.98
N ARG A 29 22.39 -16.01 -19.28
CA ARG A 29 22.80 -14.64 -18.97
C ARG A 29 22.93 -14.38 -17.47
N ILE A 30 22.01 -14.91 -16.67
CA ILE A 30 22.05 -14.81 -15.21
C ILE A 30 23.22 -15.64 -14.66
N LEU A 31 23.46 -16.85 -15.20
CA LEU A 31 24.53 -17.73 -14.72
C LEU A 31 25.93 -17.29 -15.15
N SER A 32 26.07 -16.56 -16.24
CA SER A 32 27.38 -16.11 -16.75
C SER A 32 27.96 -14.93 -15.98
N ASP A 33 27.15 -14.18 -15.22
CA ASP A 33 27.61 -13.07 -14.40
C ASP A 33 27.52 -13.41 -12.90
N ARG A 34 28.67 -13.49 -12.24
CA ARG A 34 28.74 -13.80 -10.80
C ARG A 34 28.19 -12.69 -9.90
N ARG A 35 27.97 -11.49 -10.45
CA ARG A 35 27.40 -10.33 -9.77
C ARG A 35 25.91 -10.20 -10.02
N ALA A 36 25.30 -11.15 -10.73
CA ALA A 36 23.88 -11.10 -11.06
C ALA A 36 23.01 -11.10 -9.79
N GLU A 37 22.03 -10.20 -9.77
CA GLU A 37 20.91 -10.23 -8.83
C GLU A 37 19.61 -10.27 -9.61
N VAL A 38 18.62 -10.99 -9.08
CA VAL A 38 17.32 -11.15 -9.74
C VAL A 38 16.24 -10.49 -8.90
N MET A 39 15.38 -9.73 -9.56
CA MET A 39 14.26 -9.05 -8.92
C MET A 39 12.95 -9.34 -9.66
N SER A 40 11.88 -9.62 -8.91
CA SER A 40 10.53 -9.82 -9.43
C SER A 40 9.59 -8.79 -8.84
N TRP A 41 8.81 -8.10 -9.68
CA TRP A 41 7.74 -7.24 -9.18
C TRP A 41 6.61 -8.13 -8.66
N GLN A 42 6.41 -8.19 -7.34
CA GLN A 42 5.51 -9.16 -6.70
C GLN A 42 5.72 -10.58 -7.28
N TYR A 43 4.63 -11.31 -7.43
CA TYR A 43 4.58 -12.65 -8.04
C TYR A 43 4.42 -12.64 -9.57
N LYS A 44 4.76 -11.54 -10.26
CA LYS A 44 4.65 -11.47 -11.73
C LYS A 44 5.77 -12.26 -12.45
N GLY A 45 6.87 -12.55 -11.76
CA GLY A 45 7.94 -13.40 -12.28
C GLY A 45 7.53 -14.87 -12.43
N LEU A 46 8.38 -15.66 -13.10
CA LEU A 46 8.15 -17.09 -13.25
C LEU A 46 8.08 -17.79 -11.87
N PRO A 47 7.13 -18.72 -11.64
CA PRO A 47 6.99 -19.40 -10.33
C PRO A 47 8.28 -20.08 -9.85
N GLN A 48 9.08 -20.62 -10.77
CA GLN A 48 10.34 -21.28 -10.48
C GLN A 48 11.53 -20.33 -10.28
N LEU A 49 11.36 -19.01 -10.44
CA LEU A 49 12.49 -18.07 -10.47
C LEU A 49 13.21 -17.98 -9.12
N LYS A 50 12.45 -17.85 -8.02
CA LYS A 50 12.99 -17.81 -6.65
C LYS A 50 13.73 -19.11 -6.31
N SER A 51 13.15 -20.27 -6.61
CA SER A 51 13.77 -21.57 -6.35
C SER A 51 14.98 -21.85 -7.26
N PHE A 52 14.98 -21.34 -8.50
CA PHE A 52 16.16 -21.33 -9.36
C PHE A 52 17.30 -20.51 -8.75
N CYS A 53 17.02 -19.27 -8.33
CA CYS A 53 18.01 -18.39 -7.73
C CYS A 53 18.59 -18.99 -6.44
N ALA A 54 17.75 -19.54 -5.57
CA ALA A 54 18.17 -20.23 -4.36
C ALA A 54 19.13 -21.40 -4.65
N ARG A 55 18.78 -22.29 -5.59
CA ARG A 55 19.64 -23.43 -5.98
C ARG A 55 20.98 -22.99 -6.56
N LYS A 56 21.02 -21.83 -7.22
CA LYS A 56 22.22 -21.29 -7.86
C LYS A 56 22.97 -20.27 -6.99
N ARG A 57 22.51 -20.02 -5.76
CA ARG A 57 23.05 -19.03 -4.82
C ARG A 57 23.12 -17.62 -5.42
N ILE A 58 22.07 -17.26 -6.16
CA ILE A 58 21.90 -15.93 -6.77
C ILE A 58 20.95 -15.13 -5.88
N PRO A 59 21.29 -13.89 -5.49
CA PRO A 59 20.38 -13.04 -4.73
C PRO A 59 19.06 -12.84 -5.49
N PHE A 60 17.95 -13.06 -4.79
CA PHE A 60 16.60 -12.85 -5.29
C PHE A 60 15.86 -11.90 -4.34
N HIS A 61 15.15 -10.93 -4.93
CA HIS A 61 14.25 -10.05 -4.19
C HIS A 61 12.91 -9.96 -4.92
N TYR A 62 11.83 -10.01 -4.16
CA TYR A 62 10.60 -9.39 -4.61
C TYR A 62 10.68 -7.88 -4.43
N VAL A 63 10.00 -7.14 -5.31
CA VAL A 63 9.94 -5.69 -5.31
C VAL A 63 8.49 -5.23 -5.35
N GLU A 64 8.18 -4.20 -4.56
CA GLU A 64 6.88 -3.52 -4.53
C GLU A 64 7.08 -2.02 -4.34
N ASP A 65 6.05 -1.25 -4.68
CA ASP A 65 5.89 0.09 -4.13
C ASP A 65 5.93 0.06 -2.58
N GLY A 66 6.73 0.93 -1.98
CA GLY A 66 6.65 1.15 -0.53
C GLY A 66 5.33 1.84 -0.13
N PHE A 67 5.16 2.07 1.16
CA PHE A 67 3.89 2.58 1.70
C PHE A 67 3.64 4.06 1.39
N ILE A 68 4.69 4.80 1.04
CA ILE A 68 4.64 6.20 0.60
C ILE A 68 5.02 6.24 -0.88
N ARG A 69 4.03 6.43 -1.78
CA ARG A 69 4.24 6.22 -3.21
C ARG A 69 4.38 7.51 -4.02
N SER A 70 3.30 8.28 -4.16
CA SER A 70 3.23 9.44 -5.08
C SER A 70 2.03 10.35 -4.78
N VAL A 71 2.02 11.57 -5.33
CA VAL A 71 0.91 12.55 -5.20
C VAL A 71 -0.33 12.19 -6.03
N SER A 72 -0.21 11.25 -6.98
CA SER A 72 -1.35 10.77 -7.78
C SER A 72 -1.41 9.24 -7.88
N LEU A 73 -2.62 8.72 -8.08
CA LEU A 73 -2.94 7.32 -8.39
C LEU A 73 -2.25 6.91 -9.71
N GLY A 74 -0.99 6.48 -9.69
CA GLY A 74 -0.34 5.68 -10.75
C GLY A 74 -0.37 6.16 -12.21
N ALA A 75 -1.06 7.27 -12.51
CA ALA A 75 -1.52 7.66 -13.84
C ALA A 75 -0.70 8.82 -14.42
N LEU A 76 0.08 9.52 -13.59
CA LEU A 76 1.05 10.52 -14.06
C LEU A 76 2.44 9.95 -14.35
N GLU A 77 2.57 8.62 -14.52
CA GLU A 77 3.84 7.92 -14.80
C GLU A 77 5.00 8.27 -13.83
N THR A 78 4.69 8.86 -12.68
CA THR A 78 5.69 9.31 -11.73
C THR A 78 6.32 8.09 -11.08
N PRO A 79 7.66 7.95 -11.13
CA PRO A 79 8.35 6.88 -10.43
C PRO A 79 7.93 6.84 -8.95
N PRO A 80 7.78 5.65 -8.34
CA PRO A 80 7.49 5.58 -6.92
C PRO A 80 8.64 6.25 -6.14
N MET A 81 8.31 6.93 -5.04
CA MET A 81 9.31 7.52 -4.15
C MET A 81 9.86 6.53 -3.12
N SER A 82 9.17 5.41 -2.90
CA SER A 82 9.66 4.32 -2.06
C SER A 82 9.45 2.97 -2.73
N LEU A 83 10.39 2.05 -2.51
CA LEU A 83 10.30 0.64 -2.90
C LEU A 83 10.63 -0.26 -1.71
N ALA A 84 9.87 -1.34 -1.59
CA ALA A 84 10.15 -2.45 -0.71
C ALA A 84 10.93 -3.55 -1.45
N PHE A 85 11.86 -4.18 -0.76
CA PHE A 85 12.71 -5.25 -1.29
C PHE A 85 12.69 -6.45 -0.34
N ASP A 86 11.97 -7.52 -0.69
CA ASP A 86 11.84 -8.72 0.15
C ASP A 86 12.63 -9.89 -0.39
N ARG A 87 13.52 -10.46 0.41
CA ARG A 87 14.22 -11.72 0.15
C ARG A 87 13.37 -12.93 0.52
N GLN A 88 12.63 -12.82 1.62
CA GLN A 88 11.75 -13.90 2.08
C GLN A 88 10.48 -13.96 1.26
N ASP A 89 9.55 -13.03 1.43
CA ASP A 89 8.29 -12.99 0.69
C ASP A 89 7.63 -11.62 0.87
N MET A 90 6.60 -11.32 0.08
CA MET A 90 5.96 -10.00 0.09
C MET A 90 5.35 -9.68 1.45
N TYR A 91 5.50 -8.45 1.96
CA TYR A 91 4.94 -8.03 3.26
C TYR A 91 3.45 -8.35 3.49
N PHE A 92 2.65 -8.43 2.43
CA PHE A 92 1.22 -8.75 2.51
C PHE A 92 0.89 -10.26 2.49
N ASN A 93 1.90 -11.12 2.35
CA ASN A 93 1.73 -12.57 2.33
C ASN A 93 1.73 -13.13 3.75
N ALA A 94 0.55 -13.53 4.23
CA ALA A 94 0.39 -14.09 5.57
C ALA A 94 0.78 -15.58 5.67
N ASN A 95 1.01 -16.25 4.53
CA ASN A 95 1.26 -17.70 4.49
C ASN A 95 2.66 -18.10 4.99
N GLY A 96 3.61 -17.17 5.03
CA GLY A 96 4.98 -17.41 5.48
C GLY A 96 5.60 -16.17 6.12
N PRO A 97 6.84 -16.28 6.62
CA PRO A 97 7.57 -15.12 7.13
C PRO A 97 7.97 -14.18 5.99
N THR A 98 8.07 -12.89 6.32
CA THR A 98 8.49 -11.82 5.41
C THR A 98 9.65 -11.05 6.05
N ASP A 99 10.38 -10.24 5.26
CA ASP A 99 11.46 -9.45 5.84
C ASP A 99 10.90 -8.39 6.78
N LEU A 100 9.76 -7.78 6.44
CA LEU A 100 9.06 -6.86 7.34
C LEU A 100 8.62 -7.55 8.64
N GLU A 101 8.03 -8.76 8.59
CA GLU A 101 7.66 -9.51 9.80
C GLU A 101 8.89 -9.83 10.66
N THR A 102 10.03 -10.08 10.02
CA THR A 102 11.31 -10.32 10.70
C THR A 102 11.83 -9.06 11.40
N ILE A 103 11.83 -7.92 10.71
CA ILE A 103 12.21 -6.62 11.28
C ILE A 103 11.35 -6.34 12.53
N LEU A 104 10.03 -6.47 12.40
CA LEU A 104 9.07 -6.21 13.47
C LEU A 104 9.22 -7.17 14.65
N SER A 105 9.61 -8.42 14.39
CA SER A 105 9.78 -9.43 15.43
C SER A 105 11.10 -9.30 16.19
N VAL A 106 12.19 -8.97 15.48
CA VAL A 106 13.57 -9.18 15.97
C VAL A 106 14.26 -7.87 16.35
N TYR A 107 13.93 -6.75 15.72
CA TYR A 107 14.60 -5.49 15.97
C TYR A 107 14.38 -4.99 17.42
N ASP A 108 15.44 -4.52 18.06
CA ASP A 108 15.38 -4.00 19.44
C ASP A 108 14.87 -2.55 19.46
N PHE A 109 13.55 -2.41 19.29
CA PHE A 109 12.87 -1.12 19.33
C PHE A 109 12.92 -0.45 20.71
N ASP A 110 13.02 -1.22 21.79
CA ASP A 110 12.98 -0.69 23.16
C ASP A 110 14.36 -0.13 23.55
N GLY A 111 15.43 -0.67 22.97
CA GLY A 111 16.80 -0.14 23.09
C GLY A 111 17.13 1.04 22.18
N ASP A 112 16.35 1.31 21.12
CA ASP A 112 16.59 2.41 20.17
C ASP A 112 15.64 3.59 20.38
N GLY A 113 15.93 4.40 21.40
CA GLY A 113 15.12 5.57 21.75
C GLY A 113 15.09 6.67 20.67
N ASP A 114 16.17 6.84 19.92
CA ASP A 114 16.26 7.83 18.85
C ASP A 114 15.33 7.45 17.69
N LEU A 115 15.28 6.17 17.32
CA LEU A 115 14.35 5.67 16.32
C LEU A 115 12.88 5.84 16.76
N GLN A 116 12.57 5.65 18.05
CA GLN A 116 11.21 5.88 18.57
C GLN A 116 10.80 7.36 18.46
N LEU A 117 11.69 8.28 18.85
CA LEU A 117 11.45 9.72 18.73
C LEU A 117 11.29 10.13 17.27
N ARG A 118 12.13 9.60 16.38
CA ARG A 118 12.05 9.79 14.92
C ARG A 118 10.70 9.30 14.38
N ALA A 119 10.28 8.10 14.75
CA ALA A 119 9.00 7.52 14.32
C ALA A 119 7.80 8.37 14.78
N LYS A 120 7.79 8.80 16.05
CA LYS A 120 6.73 9.66 16.57
C LYS A 120 6.61 10.98 15.80
N ALA A 121 7.72 11.68 15.59
CA ALA A 121 7.74 12.94 14.85
C ALA A 121 7.29 12.76 13.39
N LEU A 122 7.70 11.67 12.75
CA LEU A 122 7.28 11.33 11.39
C LEU A 122 5.79 11.00 11.28
N ILE A 123 5.22 10.29 12.27
CA ILE A 123 3.78 10.05 12.34
C ILE A 123 3.04 11.39 12.42
N GLU A 124 3.41 12.27 13.36
CA GLU A 124 2.79 13.59 13.52
C GLU A 124 2.85 14.41 12.21
N ARG A 125 3.99 14.37 11.52
CA ARG A 125 4.18 15.04 10.22
C ARG A 125 3.34 14.42 9.10
N LEU A 126 3.28 13.10 9.02
CA LEU A 126 2.47 12.40 8.02
C LEU A 126 0.97 12.71 8.21
N LEU A 127 0.51 12.76 9.46
CA LEU A 127 -0.86 13.08 9.79
C LEU A 127 -1.21 14.55 9.49
N SER A 128 -0.33 15.50 9.84
CA SER A 128 -0.58 16.93 9.64
C SER A 128 -0.61 17.34 8.16
N THR A 129 0.13 16.64 7.31
CA THR A 129 0.10 16.84 5.85
C THR A 129 -1.11 16.21 5.18
N GLY A 130 -1.87 15.37 5.90
CA GLY A 130 -3.00 14.61 5.37
C GLY A 130 -2.62 13.66 4.24
N LEU A 131 -1.34 13.26 4.15
CA LEU A 131 -0.85 12.38 3.10
C LEU A 131 -1.34 10.93 3.35
N SER A 132 -1.54 10.19 2.25
CA SER A 132 -1.88 8.76 2.19
C SER A 132 -1.09 8.12 1.02
N LYS A 133 -1.19 6.80 0.81
CA LYS A 133 -0.42 6.13 -0.27
C LYS A 133 -0.61 6.77 -1.66
N TYR A 134 -1.83 7.21 -2.00
CA TYR A 134 -2.16 7.74 -3.32
C TYR A 134 -2.52 9.23 -3.35
N ASN A 135 -2.60 9.90 -2.19
CA ASN A 135 -2.79 11.35 -2.02
C ASN A 135 -3.92 12.01 -2.84
N SER A 136 -4.84 11.21 -3.36
CA SER A 136 -5.94 11.61 -4.22
C SER A 136 -7.22 11.80 -3.42
N GLY A 137 -8.03 12.78 -3.80
CA GLY A 137 -9.36 13.01 -3.26
C GLY A 137 -9.57 14.45 -2.81
N ALA A 138 -10.81 14.94 -2.91
CA ALA A 138 -11.17 16.28 -2.50
C ALA A 138 -11.23 16.40 -0.97
N ASN A 139 -10.88 17.59 -0.46
CA ASN A 139 -11.19 17.97 0.91
C ASN A 139 -12.65 18.43 0.95
N VAL A 140 -13.56 17.48 1.16
CA VAL A 140 -15.00 17.74 1.29
C VAL A 140 -15.36 17.74 2.78
N SER A 141 -16.31 18.58 3.16
CA SER A 141 -16.86 18.60 4.52
C SER A 141 -17.46 17.22 4.87
N VAL A 142 -16.87 16.56 5.87
CA VAL A 142 -17.31 15.24 6.32
C VAL A 142 -18.72 15.32 6.93
N GLU A 143 -19.07 16.46 7.50
CA GLU A 143 -20.38 16.76 8.04
C GLU A 143 -21.46 16.83 6.95
N GLU A 144 -21.12 17.25 5.74
CA GLU A 144 -22.06 17.26 4.60
C GLU A 144 -22.33 15.83 4.09
N LEU A 145 -21.29 15.00 4.05
CA LEU A 145 -21.39 13.63 3.53
C LEU A 145 -21.96 12.64 4.55
N TYR A 146 -21.55 12.74 5.81
CA TYR A 146 -21.95 11.78 6.85
C TYR A 146 -23.10 12.31 7.70
N GLY A 147 -23.49 13.57 7.54
CA GLY A 147 -24.44 14.25 8.39
C GLY A 147 -23.86 14.59 9.78
N PRO A 148 -24.70 15.02 10.74
CA PRO A 148 -24.27 15.28 12.11
C PRO A 148 -23.85 13.99 12.82
N LYS A 149 -22.76 14.04 13.60
CA LYS A 149 -22.33 12.90 14.42
C LYS A 149 -23.20 12.82 15.67
N THR A 150 -24.23 11.97 15.62
CA THR A 150 -25.15 11.73 16.74
C THR A 150 -24.78 10.51 17.58
N GLY A 151 -23.80 9.71 17.14
CA GLY A 151 -23.38 8.49 17.80
C GLY A 151 -22.11 7.89 17.20
N LYS A 152 -21.89 6.60 17.46
CA LYS A 152 -20.72 5.86 16.96
C LYS A 152 -20.75 5.77 15.43
N ARG A 153 -19.61 6.03 14.79
CA ARG A 153 -19.40 5.87 13.34
C ARG A 153 -18.42 4.75 13.05
N VAL A 154 -18.80 3.88 12.12
CA VAL A 154 -17.98 2.76 11.65
C VAL A 154 -17.71 2.94 10.17
N LEU A 155 -16.43 2.98 9.78
CA LEU A 155 -16.01 3.03 8.40
C LEU A 155 -15.59 1.64 7.91
N VAL A 156 -16.16 1.23 6.79
CA VAL A 156 -15.82 0.01 6.09
C VAL A 156 -15.00 0.37 4.86
N ILE A 157 -13.76 -0.10 4.80
CA ILE A 157 -12.85 0.16 3.68
C ILE A 157 -12.98 -0.93 2.63
N GLY A 158 -13.47 -0.56 1.46
CA GLY A 158 -13.50 -1.44 0.30
C GLY A 158 -12.13 -1.60 -0.36
N GLN A 159 -11.90 -2.78 -0.93
CA GLN A 159 -10.71 -3.11 -1.71
C GLN A 159 -11.13 -3.78 -3.01
N VAL A 160 -10.27 -3.74 -4.02
CA VAL A 160 -10.42 -4.60 -5.20
C VAL A 160 -10.26 -6.05 -4.73
N GLU A 161 -11.29 -6.89 -4.88
CA GLU A 161 -11.30 -8.20 -4.23
C GLU A 161 -10.30 -9.21 -4.84
N ARG A 162 -9.77 -8.92 -6.05
CA ARG A 162 -8.66 -9.66 -6.68
C ARG A 162 -7.26 -9.19 -6.25
N ASP A 163 -7.17 -8.23 -5.32
CA ASP A 163 -5.90 -7.70 -4.84
C ASP A 163 -5.02 -8.81 -4.24
N ALA A 164 -3.73 -8.79 -4.55
CA ALA A 164 -2.79 -9.79 -4.06
C ALA A 164 -2.73 -9.83 -2.52
N SER A 165 -2.89 -8.69 -1.85
CA SER A 165 -2.96 -8.64 -0.39
C SER A 165 -4.15 -9.42 0.17
N ILE A 166 -5.28 -9.51 -0.54
CA ILE A 166 -6.41 -10.35 -0.11
C ILE A 166 -6.09 -11.81 -0.41
N ALA A 167 -5.63 -12.10 -1.64
CA ALA A 167 -5.33 -13.47 -2.08
C ALA A 167 -4.26 -14.17 -1.21
N TYR A 168 -3.28 -13.42 -0.70
CA TYR A 168 -2.18 -13.95 0.12
C TYR A 168 -2.28 -13.58 1.60
N GLY A 169 -3.14 -12.61 1.96
CA GLY A 169 -3.32 -12.14 3.34
C GLY A 169 -4.58 -12.68 4.02
N SER A 170 -5.58 -13.15 3.27
CA SER A 170 -6.84 -13.67 3.80
C SER A 170 -7.00 -15.17 3.49
N ARG A 171 -7.16 -16.00 4.53
CA ARG A 171 -7.46 -17.43 4.42
C ARG A 171 -8.88 -17.64 3.94
N GLU A 172 -9.81 -16.88 4.49
CA GLU A 172 -11.22 -16.87 4.08
C GLU A 172 -11.43 -15.92 2.90
N LYS A 173 -12.40 -16.25 2.05
CA LYS A 173 -12.77 -15.44 0.89
C LYS A 173 -13.89 -14.47 1.28
N TYR A 174 -13.51 -13.30 1.76
CA TYR A 174 -14.45 -12.20 2.01
C TYR A 174 -14.58 -11.30 0.77
N ASN A 175 -15.79 -10.88 0.45
CA ASN A 175 -16.02 -9.75 -0.44
C ASN A 175 -16.34 -8.47 0.36
N ASN A 176 -16.42 -7.32 -0.31
CA ASN A 176 -16.70 -6.05 0.37
C ASN A 176 -18.08 -6.01 1.04
N ASN A 177 -19.11 -6.66 0.47
CA ASN A 177 -20.44 -6.68 1.09
C ASN A 177 -20.45 -7.51 2.39
N ASP A 178 -19.68 -8.60 2.47
CA ASP A 178 -19.54 -9.40 3.70
C ASP A 178 -18.94 -8.57 4.83
N LEU A 179 -17.91 -7.79 4.51
CA LEU A 179 -17.28 -6.85 5.45
C LEU A 179 -18.29 -5.83 5.97
N VAL A 180 -19.12 -5.24 5.10
CA VAL A 180 -20.17 -4.29 5.50
C VAL A 180 -21.22 -4.95 6.39
N ARG A 181 -21.71 -6.14 6.02
CA ARG A 181 -22.70 -6.88 6.81
C ARG A 181 -22.15 -7.24 8.19
N LEU A 182 -20.88 -7.63 8.28
CA LEU A 182 -20.24 -7.92 9.56
C LEU A 182 -20.16 -6.67 10.44
N ALA A 183 -19.64 -5.56 9.90
CA ALA A 183 -19.55 -4.29 10.61
C ALA A 183 -20.92 -3.81 11.12
N TYR A 184 -21.98 -3.93 10.31
CA TYR A 184 -23.34 -3.60 10.72
C TYR A 184 -23.84 -4.47 11.89
N ARG A 185 -23.68 -5.80 11.79
CA ARG A 185 -24.14 -6.73 12.84
C ARG A 185 -23.43 -6.53 14.18
N GLU A 186 -22.13 -6.22 14.15
CA GLU A 186 -21.31 -6.08 15.35
C GLU A 186 -21.42 -4.72 16.03
N ASN A 187 -22.03 -3.74 15.36
CA ASN A 187 -22.14 -2.36 15.85
C ASN A 187 -23.60 -1.89 15.81
N PRO A 188 -24.50 -2.52 16.59
CA PRO A 188 -25.91 -2.13 16.62
C PRO A 188 -26.05 -0.66 17.03
N GLY A 189 -26.85 0.09 16.25
CA GLY A 189 -27.08 1.52 16.48
C GLY A 189 -25.95 2.45 16.02
N ALA A 190 -24.85 1.92 15.49
CA ALA A 190 -23.81 2.76 14.89
C ALA A 190 -24.18 3.17 13.46
N GLN A 191 -23.71 4.34 13.03
CA GLN A 191 -23.76 4.73 11.64
C GLN A 191 -22.67 3.97 10.86
N ILE A 192 -23.08 3.11 9.93
CA ILE A 192 -22.16 2.38 9.06
C ILE A 192 -21.94 3.18 7.78
N ILE A 193 -20.68 3.42 7.45
CA ILE A 193 -20.24 4.14 6.27
C ILE A 193 -19.36 3.19 5.46
N TYR A 194 -19.70 2.95 4.21
CA TYR A 194 -18.91 2.14 3.31
C TYR A 194 -18.22 3.02 2.28
N LYS A 195 -16.89 2.96 2.24
CA LYS A 195 -16.07 3.61 1.21
C LYS A 195 -15.58 2.53 0.24
N PRO A 196 -16.22 2.33 -0.92
CA PRO A 196 -15.76 1.37 -1.89
C PRO A 196 -14.44 1.83 -2.53
N HIS A 197 -13.70 0.89 -3.12
CA HIS A 197 -12.52 1.24 -3.90
C HIS A 197 -12.94 2.01 -5.17
N PRO A 198 -12.17 3.02 -5.64
CA PRO A 198 -12.53 3.78 -6.84
C PRO A 198 -12.77 2.91 -8.09
N GLU A 199 -11.98 1.86 -8.30
CA GLU A 199 -12.20 0.90 -9.41
C GLU A 199 -13.52 0.13 -9.30
N VAL A 200 -14.00 -0.14 -8.08
CA VAL A 200 -15.30 -0.79 -7.86
C VAL A 200 -16.43 0.17 -8.17
N LEU A 201 -16.32 1.44 -7.75
CA LEU A 201 -17.31 2.49 -8.09
C LEU A 201 -17.39 2.75 -9.60
N GLN A 202 -16.24 2.73 -10.29
CA GLN A 202 -16.17 2.96 -11.74
C GLN A 202 -16.58 1.75 -12.58
N GLY A 203 -16.85 0.59 -11.95
CA GLY A 203 -17.18 -0.65 -12.66
C GLY A 203 -16.03 -1.22 -13.49
N THR A 204 -14.79 -0.79 -13.25
CA THR A 204 -13.59 -1.28 -13.96
C THR A 204 -13.02 -2.53 -13.31
N ALA A 205 -13.40 -2.81 -12.06
CA ALA A 205 -13.14 -4.08 -11.40
C ALA A 205 -14.22 -5.12 -11.72
N GLU A 206 -13.81 -6.40 -11.82
CA GLU A 206 -14.74 -7.52 -11.92
C GLU A 206 -15.69 -7.54 -10.70
N PRO A 207 -17.02 -7.62 -10.91
CA PRO A 207 -18.00 -7.44 -9.83
C PRO A 207 -18.07 -8.70 -8.94
N MET A 208 -17.24 -8.75 -7.91
CA MET A 208 -17.35 -9.75 -6.83
C MET A 208 -18.22 -9.29 -5.66
N SER A 209 -18.54 -8.00 -5.61
CA SER A 209 -19.54 -7.40 -4.71
C SER A 209 -20.28 -6.28 -5.43
N ASP A 210 -21.44 -5.91 -4.89
CA ASP A 210 -22.25 -4.80 -5.40
C ASP A 210 -22.59 -3.86 -4.22
N PRO A 211 -22.09 -2.61 -4.22
CA PRO A 211 -22.45 -1.63 -3.20
C PRO A 211 -23.95 -1.43 -3.02
N ASN A 212 -24.77 -1.63 -4.07
CA ASN A 212 -26.22 -1.48 -3.99
C ASN A 212 -26.88 -2.51 -3.06
N LEU A 213 -26.29 -3.70 -2.91
CA LEU A 213 -26.83 -4.77 -2.05
C LEU A 213 -26.68 -4.47 -0.54
N VAL A 214 -25.96 -3.42 -0.17
CA VAL A 214 -25.73 -3.04 1.24
C VAL A 214 -26.20 -1.62 1.58
N ARG A 215 -26.74 -0.86 0.62
CA ARG A 215 -27.30 0.50 0.85
C ARG A 215 -28.41 0.55 1.89
N GLY A 216 -29.13 -0.56 2.10
CA GLY A 216 -30.16 -0.66 3.14
C GLY A 216 -29.62 -0.65 4.56
N ILE A 217 -28.31 -0.86 4.76
CA ILE A 217 -27.67 -0.99 6.08
C ILE A 217 -26.46 -0.06 6.27
N CYS A 218 -26.07 0.71 5.25
CA CYS A 218 -24.96 1.67 5.35
C CYS A 218 -25.11 2.85 4.38
N THR A 219 -24.40 3.93 4.67
CA THR A 219 -24.15 5.02 3.72
C THR A 219 -22.99 4.62 2.81
N VAL A 220 -23.25 4.45 1.51
CA VAL A 220 -22.21 4.18 0.51
C VAL A 220 -21.66 5.50 -0.01
N LEU A 221 -20.36 5.72 0.12
CA LEU A 221 -19.67 6.91 -0.39
C LEU A 221 -19.37 6.74 -1.87
N GLU A 222 -19.93 7.63 -2.69
CA GLU A 222 -19.71 7.66 -4.14
C GLU A 222 -18.67 8.71 -4.52
N GLU A 223 -18.49 9.70 -3.66
CA GLU A 223 -17.55 10.80 -3.82
C GLU A 223 -16.12 10.35 -3.56
N ASN A 224 -15.19 10.86 -4.38
CA ASN A 224 -13.76 10.65 -4.19
C ASN A 224 -13.22 11.56 -3.08
N ILE A 225 -13.52 11.22 -1.83
CA ILE A 225 -12.92 11.87 -0.65
C ILE A 225 -11.57 11.27 -0.30
N SER A 226 -10.66 12.11 0.22
CA SER A 226 -9.37 11.63 0.73
C SER A 226 -9.56 10.68 1.92
N LEU A 227 -8.64 9.74 2.10
CA LEU A 227 -8.67 8.82 3.26
C LEU A 227 -8.54 9.59 4.59
N ALA A 228 -7.68 10.62 4.63
CA ALA A 228 -7.50 11.45 5.81
C ALA A 228 -8.81 12.11 6.25
N GLU A 229 -9.56 12.71 5.33
CA GLU A 229 -10.88 13.27 5.64
C GLU A 229 -11.88 12.18 6.01
N SER A 230 -11.83 11.02 5.33
CA SER A 230 -12.73 9.88 5.62
C SER A 230 -12.65 9.42 7.08
N PHE A 231 -11.52 9.64 7.77
CA PHE A 231 -11.30 9.19 9.14
C PHE A 231 -11.75 10.18 10.22
N ARG A 232 -11.98 11.46 9.93
CA ARG A 232 -12.08 12.53 10.94
C ARG A 232 -13.14 12.31 12.02
N THR A 233 -14.26 11.71 11.67
CA THR A 233 -15.39 11.49 12.59
C THR A 233 -15.63 10.02 12.92
N ILE A 234 -14.76 9.12 12.45
CA ILE A 234 -14.89 7.67 12.59
C ILE A 234 -14.36 7.23 13.96
N ASP A 235 -15.02 6.23 14.56
CA ASP A 235 -14.59 5.64 15.82
C ASP A 235 -13.97 4.24 15.63
N HIS A 236 -14.37 3.53 14.56
CA HIS A 236 -13.94 2.16 14.30
C HIS A 236 -13.86 1.90 12.79
N VAL A 237 -12.75 1.34 12.33
CA VAL A 237 -12.53 0.93 10.93
C VAL A 237 -12.58 -0.59 10.80
N TYR A 238 -13.25 -1.07 9.75
CA TYR A 238 -13.24 -2.47 9.31
C TYR A 238 -12.56 -2.57 7.96
N THR A 239 -11.66 -3.54 7.81
CA THR A 239 -10.95 -3.82 6.56
C THR A 239 -10.60 -5.29 6.43
N ILE A 240 -10.35 -5.77 5.21
CA ILE A 240 -9.79 -7.12 4.99
C ILE A 240 -8.29 -7.06 5.20
N THR A 241 -7.56 -6.38 4.31
CA THR A 241 -6.08 -6.27 4.34
C THR A 241 -5.57 -4.89 3.92
N SER A 242 -6.45 -3.89 3.77
CA SER A 242 -6.09 -2.60 3.18
C SER A 242 -5.01 -1.89 3.98
N LEU A 243 -4.07 -1.23 3.30
CA LEU A 243 -3.14 -0.31 3.95
C LEU A 243 -3.88 0.82 4.70
N SER A 244 -5.09 1.21 4.28
CA SER A 244 -5.89 2.21 4.98
C SER A 244 -6.18 1.82 6.44
N GLY A 245 -6.21 0.51 6.76
CA GLY A 245 -6.33 0.08 8.15
C GLY A 245 -5.11 0.45 8.99
N PHE A 246 -3.90 0.42 8.42
CA PHE A 246 -2.71 0.94 9.10
C PHE A 246 -2.77 2.47 9.24
N GLU A 247 -3.20 3.19 8.21
CA GLU A 247 -3.37 4.65 8.29
C GLU A 247 -4.39 5.08 9.37
N ALA A 248 -5.40 4.24 9.63
CA ALA A 248 -6.35 4.41 10.73
C ALA A 248 -5.70 4.17 12.10
N LEU A 249 -4.84 3.16 12.24
CA LEU A 249 -4.06 2.94 13.48
C LEU A 249 -3.17 4.13 13.80
N LEU A 250 -2.52 4.73 12.80
CA LEU A 250 -1.70 5.93 12.99
C LEU A 250 -2.51 7.10 13.57
N ARG A 251 -3.84 7.12 13.33
CA ARG A 251 -4.77 8.13 13.86
C ARG A 251 -5.38 7.76 15.21
N GLY A 252 -4.95 6.66 15.82
CA GLY A 252 -5.49 6.15 17.07
C GLY A 252 -6.91 5.57 16.95
N LEU A 253 -7.37 5.23 15.75
CA LEU A 253 -8.68 4.62 15.55
C LEU A 253 -8.65 3.14 15.91
N LYS A 254 -9.78 2.62 16.41
CA LYS A 254 -9.97 1.17 16.54
C LYS A 254 -10.03 0.55 15.15
N VAL A 255 -9.32 -0.56 14.93
CA VAL A 255 -9.28 -1.25 13.63
C VAL A 255 -9.57 -2.74 13.83
N THR A 256 -10.53 -3.26 13.06
CA THR A 256 -10.79 -4.70 12.92
C THR A 256 -10.29 -5.17 11.56
N THR A 257 -9.47 -6.23 11.55
CA THR A 257 -8.95 -6.84 10.32
C THR A 257 -9.52 -8.24 10.11
N LEU A 258 -10.07 -8.50 8.92
CA LEU A 258 -10.62 -9.82 8.58
C LEU A 258 -9.56 -10.76 8.00
N GLY A 259 -8.62 -10.22 7.25
CA GLY A 259 -7.40 -10.92 6.86
C GLY A 259 -6.27 -10.68 7.85
N CYS A 260 -5.05 -11.03 7.45
CA CYS A 260 -3.83 -10.85 8.24
C CYS A 260 -2.84 -9.91 7.50
N PRO A 261 -3.17 -8.61 7.33
CA PRO A 261 -2.22 -7.65 6.76
C PRO A 261 -0.98 -7.50 7.65
N PHE A 262 0.10 -6.92 7.14
CA PHE A 262 1.39 -6.83 7.86
C PHE A 262 1.28 -6.18 9.26
N TYR A 263 0.31 -5.29 9.46
CA TYR A 263 0.08 -4.55 10.71
C TYR A 263 -0.84 -5.24 11.72
N SER A 264 -1.42 -6.40 11.38
CA SER A 264 -2.23 -7.22 12.30
C SER A 264 -1.37 -8.18 13.12
N GLY A 265 -1.88 -8.72 14.23
CA GLY A 265 -1.19 -9.71 15.05
C GLY A 265 -0.15 -9.15 16.02
N TRP A 266 -0.03 -7.82 16.12
CA TRP A 266 0.92 -7.15 17.03
C TRP A 266 0.26 -6.54 18.27
N GLY A 267 -1.02 -6.84 18.50
CA GLY A 267 -1.81 -6.31 19.63
C GLY A 267 -2.40 -4.91 19.43
N LEU A 268 -2.34 -4.38 18.21
CA LEU A 268 -2.88 -3.05 17.84
C LEU A 268 -4.26 -3.11 17.17
N THR A 269 -4.71 -4.30 16.78
CA THR A 269 -5.92 -4.55 15.98
C THR A 269 -6.79 -5.61 16.63
N ASP A 270 -8.09 -5.59 16.31
CA ASP A 270 -9.01 -6.70 16.53
C ASP A 270 -8.89 -7.67 15.33
N ASP A 271 -8.11 -8.74 15.51
CA ASP A 271 -7.71 -9.67 14.46
C ASP A 271 -8.68 -10.85 14.34
N ARG A 272 -9.33 -10.99 13.18
CA ARG A 272 -10.20 -12.15 12.91
C ARG A 272 -9.46 -13.31 12.26
N GLN A 273 -8.29 -13.05 11.71
CA GLN A 273 -7.34 -14.07 11.28
C GLN A 273 -6.07 -14.00 12.13
N LEU A 274 -5.92 -14.97 13.03
CA LEU A 274 -4.75 -15.06 13.91
C LEU A 274 -3.53 -15.66 13.19
N THR A 275 -2.34 -15.30 13.67
CA THR A 275 -1.07 -15.86 13.23
C THR A 275 -0.21 -16.22 14.45
N ASP A 276 0.29 -17.45 14.49
CA ASP A 276 1.14 -17.93 15.60
C ASP A 276 2.57 -17.39 15.52
N ARG A 277 2.96 -16.75 14.40
CA ARG A 277 4.32 -16.24 14.18
C ARG A 277 4.56 -14.89 14.86
N ARG A 278 3.53 -14.03 14.91
CA ARG A 278 3.61 -12.68 15.49
C ARG A 278 3.27 -12.75 16.98
N LYS A 279 4.30 -13.00 17.80
CA LYS A 279 4.15 -13.22 19.25
C LYS A 279 4.45 -12.00 20.11
N ARG A 280 5.01 -10.94 19.50
CA ARG A 280 5.38 -9.69 20.19
C ARG A 280 4.21 -8.71 20.14
N LYS A 281 4.06 -7.90 21.19
CA LYS A 281 3.22 -6.71 21.15
C LYS A 281 4.08 -5.50 20.76
N LEU A 282 3.58 -4.68 19.84
CA LEU A 282 4.26 -3.47 19.39
C LEU A 282 3.41 -2.24 19.73
N THR A 283 4.06 -1.10 19.93
CA THR A 283 3.38 0.19 19.84
C THR A 283 3.19 0.60 18.38
N VAL A 284 2.34 1.61 18.14
CA VAL A 284 2.12 2.14 16.80
C VAL A 284 3.42 2.74 16.23
N GLU A 285 4.22 3.39 17.06
CA GLU A 285 5.52 3.97 16.70
C GLU A 285 6.53 2.88 16.30
N GLN A 286 6.58 1.76 17.04
CA GLN A 286 7.46 0.64 16.69
C GLN A 286 7.07 0.00 15.37
N LEU A 287 5.77 -0.20 15.15
CA LEU A 287 5.26 -0.73 13.90
C LEU A 287 5.53 0.23 12.73
N PHE A 288 5.36 1.54 12.93
CA PHE A 288 5.71 2.56 11.94
C PHE A 288 7.22 2.59 11.66
N ALA A 289 8.06 2.53 12.69
CA ALA A 289 9.52 2.51 12.53
C ALA A 289 9.97 1.33 11.65
N GLY A 290 9.45 0.12 11.94
CA GLY A 290 9.71 -1.05 11.12
C GLY A 290 9.22 -0.88 9.69
N ALA A 291 7.99 -0.42 9.49
CA ALA A 291 7.34 -0.38 8.18
C ALA A 291 7.74 0.81 7.30
N TYR A 292 8.04 1.98 7.85
CA TYR A 292 8.28 3.22 7.10
C TYR A 292 9.71 3.73 7.22
N ILE A 293 10.51 3.27 8.19
CA ILE A 293 11.89 3.76 8.35
C ILE A 293 12.89 2.66 7.94
N LEU A 294 12.75 1.46 8.51
CA LEU A 294 13.75 0.40 8.36
C LEU A 294 13.56 -0.45 7.10
N TYR A 295 12.32 -0.63 6.66
CA TYR A 295 11.97 -1.62 5.63
C TYR A 295 12.08 -1.10 4.19
N PRO A 296 11.39 0.00 3.79
CA PRO A 296 11.48 0.52 2.44
C PRO A 296 12.75 1.34 2.23
N LYS A 297 13.18 1.45 0.97
CA LYS A 297 14.16 2.43 0.54
C LYS A 297 13.44 3.60 -0.12
N TYR A 298 13.95 4.81 0.07
CA TYR A 298 13.39 6.02 -0.52
C TYR A 298 14.33 6.62 -1.56
N PHE A 299 13.76 7.24 -2.59
CA PHE A 299 14.49 7.76 -3.72
C PHE A 299 13.86 9.07 -4.20
N ASP A 300 14.70 10.09 -4.42
CA ASP A 300 14.26 11.34 -5.03
C ASP A 300 14.27 11.19 -6.56
N PRO A 301 13.10 11.24 -7.23
CA PRO A 301 13.03 11.08 -8.68
C PRO A 301 13.69 12.22 -9.47
N ILE A 302 13.97 13.36 -8.84
CA ILE A 302 14.60 14.53 -9.46
C ILE A 302 16.12 14.46 -9.34
N SER A 303 16.66 14.36 -8.13
CA SER A 303 18.12 14.29 -7.92
C SER A 303 18.72 12.94 -8.31
N LYS A 304 17.87 11.90 -8.37
CA LYS A 304 18.25 10.51 -8.61
C LYS A 304 19.12 9.90 -7.51
N GLU A 305 18.92 10.34 -6.28
CA GLU A 305 19.67 9.88 -5.11
C GLU A 305 18.76 9.17 -4.09
N TYR A 306 19.36 8.29 -3.29
CA TYR A 306 18.68 7.74 -2.12
C TYR A 306 18.47 8.85 -1.10
N ILE A 307 17.26 8.89 -0.55
CA ILE A 307 16.88 9.84 0.49
C ILE A 307 16.32 9.07 1.68
N GLU A 308 16.11 9.78 2.79
CA GLU A 308 15.41 9.26 3.95
C GLU A 308 13.91 9.59 3.88
N VAL A 309 13.11 8.89 4.69
CA VAL A 309 11.64 9.05 4.74
C VAL A 309 11.20 10.48 5.04
N GLU A 310 11.96 11.23 5.85
CA GLU A 310 11.71 12.64 6.14
C GLU A 310 11.62 13.42 4.85
N ARG A 311 12.67 13.34 4.02
CA ARG A 311 12.77 14.08 2.76
C ARG A 311 11.67 13.65 1.79
N ALA A 312 11.36 12.36 1.77
CA ALA A 312 10.29 11.84 0.92
C ALA A 312 8.91 12.44 1.29
N ILE A 313 8.62 12.57 2.59
CA ILE A 313 7.37 13.20 3.07
C ILE A 313 7.33 14.69 2.69
N GLU A 314 8.43 15.43 2.81
CA GLU A 314 8.43 16.87 2.44
C GLU A 314 8.21 17.05 0.94
N LEU A 315 8.92 16.30 0.11
CA LEU A 315 8.78 16.35 -1.34
C LEU A 315 7.35 16.03 -1.77
N LEU A 316 6.69 15.04 -1.15
CA LEU A 316 5.29 14.74 -1.46
C LEU A 316 4.34 15.85 -1.01
N ALA A 317 4.59 16.47 0.15
CA ALA A 317 3.80 17.60 0.61
C ALA A 317 3.94 18.80 -0.34
N GLU A 318 5.17 19.11 -0.77
CA GLU A 318 5.50 20.15 -1.75
C GLU A 318 4.80 19.88 -3.10
N MET A 319 4.93 18.65 -3.62
CA MET A 319 4.31 18.22 -4.87
C MET A 319 2.77 18.29 -4.79
N ARG A 320 2.17 17.93 -3.65
CA ARG A 320 0.72 18.02 -3.45
C ARG A 320 0.25 19.47 -3.45
N ALA A 321 0.94 20.35 -2.72
CA ALA A 321 0.63 21.77 -2.70
C ALA A 321 0.70 22.38 -4.12
N ALA A 322 1.73 22.05 -4.89
CA ALA A 322 1.89 22.49 -6.27
C ALA A 322 0.84 21.89 -7.23
N HIS A 323 0.39 20.65 -6.98
CA HIS A 323 -0.67 20.04 -7.78
C HIS A 323 -2.02 20.71 -7.51
N VAL A 324 -2.33 20.99 -6.24
CA VAL A 324 -3.55 21.72 -5.85
C VAL A 324 -3.56 23.11 -6.51
N SER A 325 -2.47 23.88 -6.41
CA SER A 325 -2.41 25.22 -7.02
C SER A 325 -2.64 25.19 -8.53
N ARG A 326 -1.99 24.26 -9.25
CA ARG A 326 -2.18 24.08 -10.69
C ARG A 326 -3.58 23.58 -11.04
N SER A 327 -4.19 22.74 -10.20
CA SER A 327 -5.57 22.27 -10.44
C SER A 327 -6.59 23.38 -10.24
N THR A 328 -6.37 24.30 -9.30
CA THR A 328 -7.20 25.50 -9.11
C THR A 328 -7.07 26.43 -10.32
N GLU A 329 -5.85 26.73 -10.76
CA GLU A 329 -5.59 27.54 -11.97
C GLU A 329 -6.17 26.85 -13.24
N ALA A 330 -5.97 25.54 -13.40
CA ALA A 330 -6.54 24.79 -14.51
C ALA A 330 -8.06 24.69 -14.44
N SER A 331 -8.67 24.67 -13.26
CA SER A 331 -10.14 24.68 -13.11
C SER A 331 -10.75 26.01 -13.54
N GLU A 332 -10.07 27.14 -13.29
CA GLU A 332 -10.45 28.46 -13.82
C GLU A 332 -10.30 28.52 -15.36
N VAL A 333 -9.29 27.86 -15.91
CA VAL A 333 -9.03 27.82 -17.36
C VAL A 333 -9.90 26.77 -18.07
N SER A 334 -10.32 25.69 -17.40
CA SER A 334 -11.08 24.56 -17.97
C SER A 334 -12.59 24.80 -18.16
N LEU A 335 -13.09 25.98 -17.78
CA LEU A 335 -14.37 26.49 -18.30
C LEU A 335 -14.34 26.72 -19.83
N VAL A 336 -13.17 26.60 -20.47
CA VAL A 336 -12.95 27.01 -21.86
C VAL A 336 -12.71 25.86 -22.84
N ASP A 337 -12.26 24.66 -22.46
CA ASP A 337 -12.10 23.61 -23.48
C ASP A 337 -11.97 22.18 -22.96
N SER A 338 -12.62 21.24 -23.65
CA SER A 338 -12.61 19.82 -23.30
C SER A 338 -12.26 18.94 -24.50
N ARG A 339 -11.35 17.98 -24.27
CA ARG A 339 -11.32 16.58 -24.72
C ARG A 339 -9.93 16.13 -25.21
N ALA A 340 -9.34 15.14 -24.52
CA ALA A 340 -9.12 13.77 -25.06
C ALA A 340 -8.17 12.96 -24.15
N SER A 341 -8.46 11.66 -24.00
CA SER A 341 -7.87 10.66 -23.08
C SER A 341 -6.98 9.63 -23.80
N TRP A 342 -5.95 9.07 -23.14
CA TRP A 342 -5.22 7.85 -23.59
C TRP A 342 -4.57 7.01 -22.45
N GLN A 343 -4.39 5.70 -22.69
CA GLN A 343 -4.14 4.60 -21.72
C GLN A 343 -2.64 4.20 -21.52
N GLY A 344 -2.26 3.78 -20.30
CA GLY A 344 -0.90 3.34 -19.92
C GLY A 344 -0.76 1.84 -19.55
N ASN A 345 0.46 1.29 -19.60
CA ASN A 345 0.76 -0.14 -19.41
C ASN A 345 1.97 -0.39 -18.47
N SER A 346 1.87 -1.39 -17.58
CA SER A 346 2.87 -1.74 -16.54
C SER A 346 3.86 -2.85 -16.99
N ARG A 347 5.14 -2.81 -16.57
CA ARG A 347 6.19 -3.80 -16.92
C ARG A 347 6.80 -4.49 -15.68
N SER A 348 7.26 -5.74 -15.81
CA SER A 348 7.78 -6.58 -14.70
C SER A 348 9.10 -7.32 -15.03
N ALA A 349 9.81 -7.72 -13.96
CA ALA A 349 11.05 -8.52 -13.84
C ALA A 349 12.38 -7.90 -14.33
N ILE A 350 13.40 -7.89 -13.44
CA ILE A 350 14.73 -7.29 -13.65
C ILE A 350 15.83 -8.31 -13.32
N ALA A 351 16.85 -8.40 -14.18
CA ALA A 351 18.18 -8.93 -13.82
C ALA A 351 19.16 -7.74 -13.72
N GLN A 352 19.94 -7.66 -12.65
CA GLN A 352 20.87 -6.55 -12.40
C GLN A 352 22.33 -6.99 -12.60
N ARG A 353 23.17 -6.07 -13.08
CA ARG A 353 24.62 -6.22 -13.23
C ARG A 353 25.33 -5.06 -12.54
N PHE A 354 26.42 -5.31 -11.83
CA PHE A 354 27.27 -4.25 -11.25
C PHE A 354 28.35 -3.84 -12.25
N ARG A 355 28.80 -2.57 -12.22
CA ARG A 355 29.96 -2.11 -13.01
C ARG A 355 31.22 -2.86 -12.60
#